data_AF-A0A956F7C7-F1
#
_entry.id   AF-A0A956F7C7-F1
#
_cell.length_a   1.000
_cell.length_b   1.000
_cell.length_c   1.000
_cell.angle_alpha   90.00
_cell.angle_beta   90.00
_cell.angle_gamma   90.00
#
_symmetry.space_group_name_H-M   'P 1'
#
loop_
_entity.id
_entity.type
_entity.pdbx_description
1 polymer ?
#
loop_
_entity_poly.entity_id
_entity_poly.type
_entity_poly.pdbx_seq_one_letter_code
_entity_poly.pdbx_strand_id
1 'polypeptide(L)'
;SYQMAFQRMLTPDTVIQLGQTLGSLLDTTQNSDALTGNVSVISIAEILQLLSLQRQTGSLTVRTRKGASILLYIKEGNLSLATSAGLHGEFRVGRYLVQDGAINEAQLSEYLEQNPPSGSQSGSLVRTLIGQAMIERGLINEEQLKKGLIRQASELIYEVVRWNSGRFSFKLDDLSEAAKAAELGLPTGAIVMEGFRRVDEWRLIEGSFDFENVLYQDPMAIERMGKQGKLTKLEATVLEAIDGERTVREIVAEVHASSFDVCKILYQFVNSRLVRIEG
;
A
#
# COMPACT_ATOMS: atom_id res chain seq x y z
N SER A 1 24.07 28.87 49.85
CA SER A 1 25.11 28.27 48.99
C SER A 1 24.51 27.91 47.63
N TYR A 2 24.63 28.77 46.63
CA TYR A 2 24.06 28.56 45.29
C TYR A 2 24.58 27.29 44.58
N GLN A 3 25.73 26.76 45.00
CA GLN A 3 26.28 25.48 44.53
C GLN A 3 25.46 24.24 44.93
N MET A 4 24.72 24.26 46.07
CA MET A 4 23.93 23.10 46.48
C MET A 4 22.55 23.01 45.80
N ALA A 5 22.00 24.13 45.33
CA ALA A 5 20.75 24.13 44.57
C ALA A 5 20.96 23.61 43.13
N PHE A 6 22.11 23.93 42.53
CA PHE A 6 22.45 23.49 41.18
C PHE A 6 22.72 21.98 41.09
N GLN A 7 23.33 21.38 42.12
CA GLN A 7 23.57 19.93 42.18
C GLN A 7 22.30 19.09 42.40
N ARG A 8 21.19 19.68 42.89
CA ARG A 8 19.89 19.00 43.03
C ARG A 8 19.01 19.09 41.78
N MET A 9 19.34 19.95 40.81
CA MET A 9 18.62 20.08 39.54
C MET A 9 19.17 19.17 38.44
N LEU A 10 20.31 18.53 38.66
CA LEU A 10 20.91 17.53 37.77
C LEU A 10 20.68 16.13 38.33
N THR A 11 19.42 15.73 38.47
CA THR A 11 19.10 14.31 38.66
C THR A 11 19.35 13.57 37.34
N PRO A 12 19.63 12.26 37.36
CA PRO A 12 19.74 11.48 36.13
C PRO A 12 18.53 11.69 35.21
N ASP A 13 17.33 11.83 35.79
CA ASP A 13 16.09 12.08 35.04
C ASP A 13 16.04 13.46 34.37
N THR A 14 16.54 14.54 35.01
CA THR A 14 16.59 15.86 34.37
C THR A 14 17.68 15.96 33.31
N VAL A 15 18.79 15.23 33.47
CA VAL A 15 19.82 15.10 32.43
C VAL A 15 19.32 14.27 31.25
N ILE A 16 18.53 13.22 31.49
CA ILE A 16 17.88 12.43 30.44
C ILE A 16 16.80 13.25 29.74
N GLN A 17 15.96 13.99 30.46
CA GLN A 17 14.97 14.88 29.85
C GLN A 17 15.63 16.00 29.05
N LEU A 18 16.67 16.65 29.57
CA LEU A 18 17.44 17.63 28.80
C LEU A 18 18.16 16.98 27.61
N GLY A 19 18.65 15.75 27.74
CA GLY A 19 19.24 14.98 26.64
C GLY A 19 18.23 14.55 25.57
N GLN A 20 16.98 14.27 25.94
CA GLN A 20 15.88 13.98 25.00
C GLN A 20 15.32 15.27 24.37
N THR A 21 15.32 16.37 25.10
CA THR A 21 14.87 17.67 24.59
C THR A 21 15.95 18.31 23.71
N LEU A 22 17.22 18.18 24.07
CA LEU A 22 18.36 18.53 23.21
C LEU A 22 18.52 17.53 22.07
N GLY A 23 18.25 16.24 22.27
CA GLY A 23 18.22 15.24 21.19
C GLY A 23 17.16 15.57 20.15
N SER A 24 15.96 15.96 20.57
CA SER A 24 14.91 16.41 19.63
C SER A 24 15.19 17.78 18.99
N LEU A 25 16.03 18.62 19.62
CA LEU A 25 16.50 19.89 19.04
C LEU A 25 17.77 19.73 18.17
N LEU A 26 18.62 18.72 18.42
CA LEU A 26 19.88 18.47 17.71
C LEU A 26 19.73 17.46 16.55
N ASP A 27 18.67 16.63 16.55
CA ASP A 27 18.24 15.84 15.38
C ASP A 27 17.74 16.71 14.21
N THR A 28 17.70 18.04 14.38
CA THR A 28 17.38 18.99 13.30
C THR A 28 18.53 19.24 12.32
N THR A 29 19.67 18.56 12.47
CA THR A 29 20.83 18.73 11.58
C THR A 29 21.23 17.43 10.88
N GLN A 30 20.41 16.97 9.93
CA GLN A 30 20.87 16.59 8.56
C GLN A 30 19.78 16.11 7.58
N ASN A 31 18.49 16.42 7.79
CA ASN A 31 17.53 16.49 6.67
C ASN A 31 16.27 17.23 7.08
N SER A 32 16.33 18.57 7.06
CA SER A 32 15.12 19.39 7.13
C SER A 32 14.24 19.07 5.93
N ASP A 33 12.93 18.93 6.16
CA ASP A 33 11.96 18.68 5.09
C ASP A 33 12.13 19.74 3.98
N ALA A 34 12.51 19.30 2.78
CA ALA A 34 12.78 20.16 1.63
C ALA A 34 11.48 20.71 1.03
N LEU A 35 10.40 19.94 1.13
CA LEU A 35 9.07 20.36 0.71
C LEU A 35 8.03 19.81 1.68
N THR A 36 7.15 20.66 2.20
CA THR A 36 5.99 20.23 2.99
C THR A 36 4.73 20.95 2.54
N GLY A 37 3.59 20.31 2.72
CA GLY A 37 2.33 20.93 2.31
C GLY A 37 1.08 20.15 2.70
N ASN A 38 -0.05 20.64 2.24
CA ASN A 38 -1.36 20.04 2.42
C ASN A 38 -1.85 19.46 1.09
N VAL A 39 -2.29 18.22 1.11
CA VAL A 39 -2.80 17.48 -0.06
C VAL A 39 -4.04 18.15 -0.66
N SER A 40 -4.81 18.88 0.15
CA SER A 40 -5.97 19.62 -0.34
C SER A 40 -5.62 20.89 -1.14
N VAL A 41 -4.34 21.30 -1.14
CA VAL A 41 -3.85 22.49 -1.86
C VAL A 41 -3.09 22.10 -3.12
N ILE A 42 -2.22 21.09 -3.01
CA ILE A 42 -1.47 20.50 -4.13
C ILE A 42 -1.62 18.99 -4.04
N SER A 43 -2.03 18.36 -5.13
CA SER A 43 -2.26 16.93 -5.19
C SER A 43 -0.95 16.14 -5.12
N ILE A 44 -0.99 14.90 -4.62
CA ILE A 44 0.22 14.06 -4.58
C ILE A 44 0.72 13.71 -5.99
N ALA A 45 -0.17 13.65 -6.98
CA ALA A 45 0.19 13.46 -8.38
C ALA A 45 1.10 14.59 -8.90
N GLU A 46 0.76 15.85 -8.60
CA GLU A 46 1.59 17.01 -8.98
C GLU A 46 2.95 17.01 -8.27
N ILE A 47 2.98 16.61 -6.99
CA ILE A 47 4.24 16.47 -6.25
C ILE A 47 5.11 15.37 -6.88
N LEU A 48 4.55 14.20 -7.18
CA LEU A 48 5.29 13.11 -7.83
C LEU A 48 5.80 13.51 -9.21
N GLN A 49 5.00 14.25 -9.99
CA GLN A 49 5.42 14.80 -11.28
C GLN A 49 6.59 15.77 -11.13
N LEU A 50 6.53 16.68 -10.16
CA LEU A 50 7.61 17.62 -9.87
C LEU A 50 8.90 16.88 -9.51
N LEU A 51 8.83 15.90 -8.61
CA LEU A 51 9.99 15.11 -8.19
C LEU A 51 10.57 14.29 -9.35
N SER A 52 9.70 13.79 -10.24
CA SER A 52 10.12 13.09 -11.46
C SER A 52 10.86 14.01 -12.44
N LEU A 53 10.27 15.16 -12.77
CA LEU A 53 10.83 16.13 -13.71
C LEU A 53 12.18 16.67 -13.24
N GLN A 54 12.30 16.93 -11.94
CA GLN A 54 13.52 17.43 -11.30
C GLN A 54 14.50 16.32 -10.92
N ARG A 55 14.23 15.06 -11.28
CA ARG A 55 15.06 13.87 -10.96
C ARG A 55 15.48 13.81 -9.50
N GLN A 56 14.56 14.14 -8.60
CA GLN A 56 14.85 14.21 -7.17
C GLN A 56 15.05 12.83 -6.58
N THR A 57 15.89 12.75 -5.56
CA THR A 57 16.12 11.56 -4.75
C THR A 57 15.78 11.87 -3.30
N GLY A 58 15.07 10.97 -2.63
CA GLY A 58 14.65 11.17 -1.25
C GLY A 58 13.41 10.36 -0.85
N SER A 59 12.79 10.75 0.26
CA SER A 59 11.58 10.12 0.79
C SER A 59 10.41 11.10 0.80
N LEU A 60 9.26 10.69 0.25
CA LEU A 60 8.00 11.41 0.32
C LEU A 60 7.06 10.67 1.28
N THR A 61 6.75 11.31 2.40
CA THR A 61 5.76 10.82 3.35
C THR A 61 4.45 11.56 3.14
N VAL A 62 3.34 10.83 3.04
CA VAL A 62 1.98 11.39 3.03
C VAL A 62 1.20 10.80 4.21
N ARG A 63 0.53 11.65 4.99
CA ARG A 63 -0.26 11.25 6.16
C ARG A 63 -1.66 11.83 6.11
N THR A 64 -2.66 10.99 6.35
CA THR A 64 -4.06 11.42 6.55
C THR A 64 -4.30 11.78 8.02
N ARG A 65 -5.37 12.54 8.29
CA ARG A 65 -5.80 12.81 9.68
C ARG A 65 -6.31 11.57 10.41
N LYS A 66 -6.73 10.53 9.68
CA LYS A 66 -7.27 9.29 10.24
C LYS A 66 -6.18 8.27 10.61
N GLY A 67 -4.89 8.65 10.52
CA GLY A 67 -3.77 7.80 10.94
C GLY A 67 -3.16 6.93 9.83
N ALA A 68 -3.77 6.87 8.64
CA ALA A 68 -3.15 6.23 7.48
C ALA A 68 -1.96 7.05 6.97
N SER A 69 -0.86 6.37 6.62
CA SER A 69 0.34 6.98 6.06
C SER A 69 0.98 6.10 5.00
N ILE A 70 1.50 6.74 3.95
CA ILE A 70 2.25 6.11 2.87
C ILE A 70 3.61 6.80 2.78
N LEU A 71 4.66 6.00 2.68
CA LEU A 71 6.04 6.44 2.51
C LEU A 71 6.57 5.92 1.18
N LEU A 72 6.96 6.84 0.31
CA LEU A 72 7.48 6.58 -1.02
C LEU A 72 8.96 6.96 -1.05
N TYR A 73 9.83 6.02 -1.41
CA TYR A 73 11.24 6.28 -1.66
C TYR A 73 11.44 6.53 -3.15
N ILE A 74 12.02 7.66 -3.50
CA ILE A 74 12.20 8.12 -4.87
C ILE A 74 13.70 8.22 -5.13
N LYS A 75 14.16 7.65 -6.25
CA LYS A 75 15.54 7.70 -6.72
C LYS A 75 15.52 8.22 -8.16
N GLU A 76 16.19 9.35 -8.39
CA GLU A 76 16.29 10.02 -9.69
C GLU A 76 14.92 10.22 -10.37
N GLY A 77 13.89 10.56 -9.57
CA GLY A 77 12.53 10.78 -10.06
C GLY A 77 11.68 9.52 -10.27
N ASN A 78 12.24 8.33 -10.05
CA ASN A 78 11.54 7.05 -10.14
C ASN A 78 11.26 6.47 -8.75
N LEU A 79 10.20 5.67 -8.62
CA LEU A 79 9.84 5.03 -7.35
C LEU A 79 10.75 3.81 -7.11
N SER A 80 11.50 3.84 -6.01
CA SER A 80 12.43 2.80 -5.60
C SER A 80 11.78 1.79 -4.65
N LEU A 81 10.89 2.25 -3.76
CA LEU A 81 10.15 1.41 -2.82
C LEU A 81 8.95 2.21 -2.27
N ALA A 82 7.89 1.52 -1.86
CA ALA A 82 6.77 2.13 -1.16
C ALA A 82 6.36 1.27 0.05
N THR A 83 5.95 1.92 1.14
CA THR A 83 5.45 1.27 2.34
C THR A 83 4.26 2.04 2.90
N SER A 84 3.48 1.40 3.76
CA SER A 84 2.31 2.03 4.38
C SER A 84 2.10 1.58 5.81
N ALA A 85 1.48 2.45 6.61
CA ALA A 85 0.99 2.13 7.94
C ALA A 85 -0.43 2.68 8.11
N GLY A 86 -1.28 1.99 8.88
CA GLY A 86 -2.67 2.40 9.11
C GLY A 86 -3.60 2.21 7.92
N LEU A 87 -3.19 1.45 6.89
CA LEU A 87 -4.03 1.03 5.78
C LEU A 87 -4.49 -0.42 5.94
N HIS A 88 -5.54 -0.79 5.19
CA HIS A 88 -6.06 -2.15 5.11
C HIS A 88 -5.00 -3.16 4.67
N GLY A 89 -5.19 -4.43 5.05
CA GLY A 89 -4.25 -5.52 4.76
C GLY A 89 -4.02 -5.77 3.26
N GLU A 90 -4.89 -5.26 2.39
CA GLU A 90 -4.80 -5.42 0.94
C GLU A 90 -3.53 -4.80 0.33
N PHE A 91 -2.89 -3.84 1.02
CA PHE A 91 -1.64 -3.21 0.57
C PHE A 91 -0.39 -3.93 1.07
N ARG A 92 -0.49 -5.13 1.67
CA ARG A 92 0.67 -5.86 2.18
C ARG A 92 1.28 -6.75 1.10
N VAL A 93 2.61 -6.76 1.01
CA VAL A 93 3.35 -7.58 0.02
C VAL A 93 2.99 -9.07 0.06
N GLY A 94 2.74 -9.62 1.26
CA GLY A 94 2.39 -11.05 1.43
C GLY A 94 1.16 -11.47 0.63
N ARG A 95 0.18 -10.58 0.50
CA ARG A 95 -1.03 -10.83 -0.32
C ARG A 95 -0.67 -11.02 -1.79
N TYR A 96 0.19 -10.16 -2.35
CA TYR A 96 0.61 -10.27 -3.74
C TYR A 96 1.46 -11.52 -3.99
N LEU A 97 2.25 -11.96 -3.00
CA LEU A 97 3.00 -13.22 -3.08
C LEU A 97 2.07 -14.44 -3.11
N VAL A 98 0.98 -14.43 -2.34
CA VAL A 98 -0.06 -15.47 -2.38
C VAL A 98 -0.77 -15.46 -3.74
N GLN A 99 -1.21 -14.30 -4.19
CA GLN A 99 -1.93 -14.15 -5.46
C GLN A 99 -1.11 -14.62 -6.67
N ASP A 100 0.21 -14.42 -6.63
CA ASP A 100 1.13 -14.87 -7.68
C ASP A 100 1.51 -16.35 -7.55
N GLY A 101 1.05 -17.04 -6.50
CA GLY A 101 1.39 -18.43 -6.20
C GLY A 101 2.83 -18.65 -5.73
N ALA A 102 3.52 -17.58 -5.29
CA ALA A 102 4.87 -17.69 -4.75
C ALA A 102 4.88 -18.36 -3.38
N ILE A 103 3.83 -18.12 -2.59
CA ILE A 103 3.53 -18.81 -1.32
C ILE A 103 2.05 -19.15 -1.27
N ASN A 104 1.64 -20.02 -0.36
CA ASN A 104 0.23 -20.25 -0.05
C ASN A 104 -0.19 -19.52 1.23
N GLU A 105 -1.49 -19.50 1.51
CA GLU A 105 -2.06 -18.84 2.70
C GLU A 105 -1.59 -19.44 4.01
N ALA A 106 -1.42 -20.77 4.08
CA ALA A 106 -0.93 -21.44 5.28
C ALA A 106 0.49 -20.99 5.62
N GLN A 107 1.38 -20.91 4.62
CA GLN A 107 2.75 -20.42 4.78
C GLN A 107 2.80 -18.95 5.21
N LEU A 108 1.94 -18.11 4.64
CA LEU A 108 1.84 -16.70 5.06
C LEU A 108 1.32 -16.59 6.49
N SER A 109 0.30 -17.36 6.85
CA SER A 109 -0.33 -17.33 8.17
C SER A 109 0.64 -17.84 9.24
N GLU A 110 1.29 -18.98 9.00
CA GLU A 110 2.34 -19.52 9.87
C GLU A 110 3.46 -18.51 10.11
N TYR A 111 3.91 -17.82 9.06
CA TYR A 111 4.93 -16.78 9.20
C TYR A 111 4.45 -15.63 10.10
N LEU A 112 3.21 -15.15 9.92
CA LEU A 112 2.64 -14.06 10.69
C LEU A 112 2.37 -14.43 12.15
N GLU A 113 2.01 -15.69 12.43
CA GLU A 113 1.85 -16.22 13.79
C GLU A 113 3.18 -16.33 14.53
N GLN A 114 4.24 -16.76 13.83
CA GLN A 114 5.59 -16.83 14.38
C GLN A 114 6.24 -15.45 14.55
N ASN A 115 5.75 -14.44 13.83
CA ASN A 115 6.24 -13.07 13.85
C ASN A 115 5.06 -12.09 14.01
N PRO A 116 4.34 -12.13 15.15
CA PRO A 116 3.16 -11.30 15.33
C PRO A 116 3.55 -9.84 15.19
N PRO A 117 2.68 -8.99 14.60
CA PRO A 117 2.93 -7.56 14.52
C PRO A 117 2.93 -6.99 15.94
N SER A 118 4.11 -6.94 16.57
CA SER A 118 4.28 -6.40 17.91
C SER A 118 3.80 -4.94 17.92
N GLY A 119 2.76 -4.70 18.70
CA GLY A 119 2.23 -3.36 18.95
C GLY A 119 3.29 -2.48 19.61
N SER A 120 3.38 -1.25 19.12
CA SER A 120 3.76 -0.06 19.89
C SER A 120 4.88 -0.22 20.94
N GLN A 121 6.15 -0.28 20.53
CA GLN A 121 7.24 0.31 21.30
C GLN A 121 8.45 0.58 20.38
N SER A 122 8.89 1.84 20.37
CA SER A 122 10.27 2.28 20.11
C SER A 122 10.88 2.03 18.71
N GLY A 123 10.79 3.06 17.86
CA GLY A 123 11.97 3.77 17.33
C GLY A 123 13.07 3.06 16.54
N SER A 124 13.01 1.75 16.26
CA SER A 124 14.08 1.06 15.55
C SER A 124 13.62 0.37 14.28
N LEU A 125 14.35 0.67 13.21
CA LEU A 125 14.18 0.39 11.80
C LEU A 125 14.29 -1.10 11.42
N VAL A 126 13.89 -2.01 12.31
CA VAL A 126 13.96 -3.46 12.09
C VAL A 126 12.57 -4.08 12.23
N ARG A 127 11.59 -3.54 11.49
CA ARG A 127 10.60 -4.44 10.91
C ARG A 127 11.36 -5.22 9.85
N THR A 128 11.88 -6.40 10.16
CA THR A 128 12.40 -7.30 9.13
C THR A 128 11.33 -7.38 8.06
N LEU A 129 11.66 -6.87 6.88
CA LEU A 129 10.74 -6.86 5.75
C LEU A 129 10.32 -8.30 5.55
N ILE A 130 9.03 -8.60 5.70
CA ILE A 130 8.48 -9.96 5.59
C ILE A 130 9.02 -10.70 4.35
N GLY A 131 9.22 -9.97 3.26
CA GLY A 131 9.84 -10.50 2.05
C GLY A 131 11.28 -11.00 2.23
N GLN A 132 12.13 -10.23 2.92
CA GLN A 132 13.53 -10.63 3.15
C GLN A 132 13.61 -11.88 4.03
N ALA A 133 12.81 -11.94 5.08
CA ALA A 133 12.72 -13.12 5.94
C ALA A 133 12.18 -14.35 5.19
N MET A 134 11.28 -14.17 4.22
CA MET A 134 10.80 -15.25 3.36
C MET A 134 11.89 -15.76 2.40
N ILE A 135 12.77 -14.88 1.91
CA ILE A 135 13.96 -15.27 1.13
C ILE A 135 14.92 -16.09 1.98
N GLU A 136 15.23 -15.62 3.19
CA GLU A 136 16.14 -16.31 4.13
C GLU A 136 15.64 -17.71 4.50
N ARG A 137 14.32 -17.91 4.53
CA ARG A 137 13.68 -19.21 4.77
C ARG A 137 13.53 -20.07 3.51
N GLY A 138 13.94 -19.57 2.34
CA GLY A 138 13.82 -20.27 1.05
C GLY A 138 12.39 -20.44 0.55
N LEU A 139 11.43 -19.64 1.06
CA LEU A 139 10.03 -19.69 0.64
C LEU A 139 9.80 -18.98 -0.68
N ILE A 140 10.54 -17.90 -0.94
CA ILE A 140 10.51 -17.13 -2.18
C ILE A 140 11.93 -16.78 -2.61
N ASN A 141 12.10 -16.41 -3.88
CA ASN A 141 13.34 -15.82 -4.39
C ASN A 141 13.22 -14.28 -4.56
N GLU A 142 14.34 -13.64 -4.89
CA GLU A 142 14.40 -12.18 -5.10
C GLU A 142 13.48 -11.68 -6.23
N GLU A 143 13.33 -12.45 -7.31
CA GLU A 143 12.47 -12.08 -8.45
C GLU A 143 11.00 -12.06 -8.04
N GLN A 144 10.55 -13.09 -7.33
CA GLN A 144 9.20 -13.19 -6.78
C GLN A 144 8.92 -12.05 -5.80
N LEU A 145 9.87 -11.75 -4.92
CA LEU A 145 9.76 -10.61 -4.00
C LEU A 145 9.66 -9.29 -4.77
N LYS A 146 10.56 -9.05 -5.74
CA LYS A 146 10.57 -7.83 -6.55
C LYS A 146 9.23 -7.65 -7.26
N LYS A 147 8.68 -8.70 -7.86
CA LYS A 147 7.36 -8.67 -8.51
C LYS A 147 6.25 -8.28 -7.51
N GLY A 148 6.23 -8.88 -6.33
CA GLY A 148 5.28 -8.53 -5.27
C GLY A 148 5.41 -7.07 -4.80
N LEU A 149 6.64 -6.58 -4.66
CA LEU A 149 6.93 -5.18 -4.29
C LEU A 149 6.50 -4.19 -5.39
N ILE A 150 6.67 -4.52 -6.67
CA ILE A 150 6.19 -3.69 -7.78
C ILE A 150 4.66 -3.53 -7.70
N ARG A 151 3.93 -4.63 -7.47
CA ARG A 151 2.46 -4.60 -7.33
C ARG A 151 2.06 -3.78 -6.11
N GLN A 152 2.67 -4.04 -4.95
CA GLN A 152 2.42 -3.27 -3.73
C GLN A 152 2.65 -1.77 -3.95
N ALA A 153 3.78 -1.41 -4.54
CA ALA A 153 4.14 -0.02 -4.74
C ALA A 153 3.18 0.69 -5.70
N SER A 154 2.75 0.00 -6.75
CA SER A 154 1.75 0.52 -7.69
C SER A 154 0.41 0.78 -7.00
N GLU A 155 -0.10 -0.17 -6.21
CA GLU A 155 -1.36 -0.03 -5.47
C GLU A 155 -1.30 1.09 -4.41
N LEU A 156 -0.16 1.27 -3.75
CA LEU A 156 0.04 2.39 -2.84
C LEU A 156 0.06 3.75 -3.55
N ILE A 157 0.59 3.83 -4.77
CA ILE A 157 0.49 5.05 -5.57
C ILE A 157 -0.97 5.31 -5.97
N TYR A 158 -1.70 4.29 -6.42
CA TYR A 158 -3.12 4.44 -6.77
C TYR A 158 -3.94 4.92 -5.58
N GLU A 159 -3.64 4.43 -4.37
CA GLU A 159 -4.31 4.88 -3.15
C GLU A 159 -3.92 6.31 -2.78
N VAL A 160 -2.63 6.66 -2.78
CA VAL A 160 -2.18 7.99 -2.33
C VAL A 160 -2.65 9.12 -3.26
N VAL A 161 -2.79 8.87 -4.57
CA VAL A 161 -3.28 9.89 -5.52
C VAL A 161 -4.78 10.14 -5.37
N ARG A 162 -5.53 9.24 -4.71
CA ARG A 162 -6.95 9.43 -4.38
C ARG A 162 -7.15 10.30 -3.15
N TRP A 163 -6.14 10.45 -2.30
CA TRP A 163 -6.27 11.24 -1.09
C TRP A 163 -6.47 12.72 -1.44
N ASN A 164 -7.59 13.29 -1.00
CA ASN A 164 -7.94 14.70 -1.19
C ASN A 164 -7.61 15.58 0.03
N SER A 165 -7.08 14.96 1.10
CA SER A 165 -6.75 15.65 2.35
C SER A 165 -5.63 14.93 3.09
N GLY A 166 -4.78 15.69 3.77
CA GLY A 166 -3.62 15.15 4.48
C GLY A 166 -2.46 16.13 4.49
N ARG A 167 -1.33 15.69 5.02
CA ARG A 167 -0.07 16.43 4.98
C ARG A 167 0.97 15.59 4.27
N PHE A 168 1.79 16.24 3.46
CA PHE A 168 2.96 15.60 2.88
C PHE A 168 4.25 16.29 3.33
N SER A 169 5.33 15.54 3.31
CA SER A 169 6.68 15.97 3.63
C SER A 169 7.67 15.19 2.77
N PHE A 170 8.56 15.90 2.08
CA PHE A 170 9.65 15.34 1.29
C PHE A 170 11.00 15.67 1.92
N LYS A 171 11.83 14.66 2.10
CA LYS A 171 13.21 14.78 2.59
C LYS A 171 14.19 14.41 1.49
N LEU A 172 15.13 15.30 1.20
CA LEU A 172 16.16 15.10 0.16
C LEU A 172 17.15 14.02 0.59
N ASP A 173 17.63 13.21 -0.36
CA ASP A 173 18.68 12.20 -0.12
C ASP A 173 18.38 11.19 1.02
N ASP A 174 17.12 11.10 1.45
CA ASP A 174 16.64 10.17 2.47
C ASP A 174 16.20 8.85 1.81
N LEU A 175 17.17 7.99 1.51
CA LEU A 175 16.93 6.62 1.03
C LEU A 175 17.32 5.59 2.08
N SER A 176 16.38 4.72 2.44
CA SER A 176 16.67 3.57 3.30
C SER A 176 17.48 2.49 2.56
N GLU A 177 18.22 1.67 3.30
CA GLU A 177 18.92 0.50 2.74
C GLU A 177 17.96 -0.46 2.04
N ALA A 178 16.74 -0.63 2.58
CA ALA A 178 15.68 -1.37 1.95
C ALA A 178 15.29 -0.82 0.57
N ALA A 179 15.18 0.51 0.44
CA ALA A 179 14.85 1.16 -0.82
C ALA A 179 15.99 1.03 -1.84
N LYS A 180 17.24 1.10 -1.38
CA LYS A 180 18.45 0.88 -2.21
C LYS A 180 18.54 -0.56 -2.71
N ALA A 181 18.19 -1.53 -1.87
CA ALA A 181 18.19 -2.95 -2.23
C ALA A 181 17.03 -3.32 -3.18
N ALA A 182 15.82 -2.78 -2.92
CA ALA A 182 14.65 -3.08 -3.74
C ALA A 182 14.78 -2.52 -5.17
N GLU A 183 15.27 -1.28 -5.30
CA GLU A 183 15.53 -0.57 -6.56
C GLU A 183 14.52 -0.91 -7.66
N LEU A 184 13.23 -0.66 -7.38
CA LEU A 184 12.17 -1.03 -8.30
C LEU A 184 12.22 -0.24 -9.61
N GLY A 185 12.73 1.00 -9.56
CA GLY A 185 12.95 1.85 -10.73
C GLY A 185 11.66 2.20 -11.49
N LEU A 186 10.53 2.28 -10.79
CA LEU A 186 9.24 2.42 -11.45
C LEU A 186 9.00 3.87 -11.92
N PRO A 187 8.66 4.09 -13.19
CA PRO A 187 8.32 5.43 -13.68
C PRO A 187 7.05 5.95 -13.00
N THR A 188 7.20 6.98 -12.17
CA THR A 188 6.09 7.55 -11.36
C THR A 188 4.96 8.07 -12.24
N GLY A 189 5.28 8.73 -13.37
CA GLY A 189 4.27 9.27 -14.29
C GLY A 189 3.33 8.21 -14.86
N ALA A 190 3.84 7.05 -15.27
CA ALA A 190 3.01 5.96 -15.82
C ALA A 190 2.06 5.38 -14.76
N ILE A 191 2.56 5.19 -13.53
CA ILE A 191 1.75 4.68 -12.42
C ILE A 191 0.68 5.71 -12.00
N VAL A 192 1.01 7.00 -11.98
CA VAL A 192 0.03 8.05 -11.67
C VAL A 192 -1.09 8.09 -12.72
N MET A 193 -0.76 7.96 -14.01
CA MET A 193 -1.76 7.89 -15.08
C MET A 193 -2.67 6.67 -14.96
N GLU A 194 -2.09 5.52 -14.67
CA GLU A 194 -2.87 4.31 -14.38
C GLU A 194 -3.77 4.50 -13.15
N GLY A 195 -3.28 5.18 -12.11
CA GLY A 195 -4.08 5.55 -10.93
C GLY A 195 -5.30 6.40 -11.29
N PHE A 196 -5.13 7.45 -12.11
CA PHE A 196 -6.27 8.25 -12.56
C PHE A 196 -7.24 7.46 -13.43
N ARG A 197 -6.73 6.62 -14.34
CA ARG A 197 -7.55 5.72 -15.15
C ARG A 197 -8.43 4.84 -14.26
N ARG A 198 -7.88 4.29 -13.18
CA ARG A 198 -8.63 3.51 -12.19
C ARG A 198 -9.65 4.32 -11.42
N VAL A 199 -9.33 5.57 -11.04
CA VAL A 199 -10.30 6.46 -10.40
C VAL A 199 -11.49 6.75 -11.32
N ASP A 200 -11.25 6.98 -12.60
CA ASP A 200 -12.31 7.20 -13.57
C ASP A 200 -13.14 5.92 -13.83
N GLU A 201 -12.50 4.76 -13.93
CA GLU A 201 -13.20 3.46 -13.99
C GLU A 201 -14.05 3.21 -12.74
N TRP A 202 -13.54 3.54 -11.55
CA TRP A 202 -14.26 3.35 -10.30
C TRP A 202 -15.57 4.14 -10.26
N ARG A 203 -15.60 5.36 -10.81
CA ARG A 203 -16.82 6.16 -10.92
C ARG A 203 -17.91 5.49 -11.76
N LEU A 204 -17.54 4.68 -12.75
CA LEU A 204 -18.50 3.90 -13.55
C LEU A 204 -19.03 2.69 -12.75
N ILE A 205 -18.17 2.08 -11.94
CA ILE A 205 -18.51 0.91 -11.12
C ILE A 205 -19.46 1.31 -10.00
N GLU A 206 -19.23 2.43 -9.31
CA GLU A 206 -20.06 2.90 -8.18
C GLU A 206 -21.55 3.08 -8.54
N GLY A 207 -21.87 3.32 -9.81
CA GLY A 207 -23.27 3.44 -10.26
C GLY A 207 -23.94 2.12 -10.64
N SER A 208 -23.23 0.98 -10.56
CA SER A 208 -23.68 -0.29 -11.14
C SER A 208 -24.20 -1.30 -10.14
N PHE A 209 -23.64 -1.35 -8.94
CA PHE A 209 -24.08 -2.21 -7.84
C PHE A 209 -23.62 -1.63 -6.50
N ASP A 210 -24.38 -1.94 -5.45
CA ASP A 210 -24.04 -1.68 -4.07
C ASP A 210 -23.28 -2.87 -3.46
N PHE A 211 -22.47 -2.59 -2.44
CA PHE A 211 -21.71 -3.63 -1.72
C PHE A 211 -22.60 -4.66 -1.01
N GLU A 212 -23.86 -4.32 -0.76
CA GLU A 212 -24.84 -5.20 -0.10
C GLU A 212 -25.69 -5.99 -1.09
N ASN A 213 -25.49 -5.80 -2.41
CA ASN A 213 -26.21 -6.59 -3.40
C ASN A 213 -25.70 -8.03 -3.44
N VAL A 214 -26.63 -8.97 -3.60
CA VAL A 214 -26.34 -10.37 -3.90
C VAL A 214 -26.35 -10.55 -5.42
N LEU A 215 -25.37 -11.30 -5.91
CA LEU A 215 -25.14 -11.52 -7.33
C LEU A 215 -25.49 -12.95 -7.72
N TYR A 216 -26.14 -13.12 -8.87
CA TYR A 216 -26.57 -14.42 -9.39
C TYR A 216 -25.93 -14.69 -10.74
N GLN A 217 -25.33 -15.86 -10.90
CA GLN A 217 -24.81 -16.32 -12.18
C GLN A 217 -25.95 -16.63 -13.18
N ASP A 218 -25.72 -16.36 -14.46
CA ASP A 218 -26.56 -16.84 -15.56
C ASP A 218 -25.86 -18.05 -16.25
N PRO A 219 -26.27 -19.30 -15.94
CA PRO A 219 -25.58 -20.49 -16.43
C PRO A 219 -25.55 -20.58 -17.96
N MET A 220 -26.61 -20.09 -18.63
CA MET A 220 -26.69 -20.12 -20.09
C MET A 220 -25.72 -19.12 -20.73
N ALA A 221 -25.58 -17.93 -20.13
CA ALA A 221 -24.63 -16.92 -20.60
C ALA A 221 -23.18 -17.40 -20.41
N ILE A 222 -22.89 -18.02 -19.25
CA ILE A 222 -21.56 -18.57 -18.93
C ILE A 222 -21.19 -19.70 -19.90
N GLU A 223 -22.11 -20.62 -20.20
CA GLU A 223 -21.85 -21.72 -21.15
C GLU A 223 -21.54 -21.19 -22.56
N ARG A 224 -22.23 -20.12 -22.99
CA ARG A 224 -21.96 -19.47 -24.29
C ARG A 224 -20.58 -18.81 -24.31
N MET A 225 -20.21 -18.11 -23.23
CA MET A 225 -18.92 -17.45 -23.12
C MET A 225 -17.77 -18.47 -23.09
N GLY A 226 -17.91 -19.58 -22.36
CA GLY A 226 -16.89 -20.63 -22.29
C GLY A 226 -16.57 -21.28 -23.66
N LYS A 227 -17.49 -21.18 -24.61
CA LYS A 227 -17.28 -21.61 -26.01
C LYS A 227 -16.58 -20.55 -26.88
N GLN A 228 -16.56 -19.28 -26.46
CA GLN A 228 -16.09 -18.13 -27.24
C GLN A 228 -14.76 -17.54 -26.73
N GLY A 229 -14.37 -17.77 -25.48
CA GLY A 229 -13.12 -17.25 -24.91
C GLY A 229 -12.75 -17.89 -23.57
N LYS A 230 -11.49 -17.76 -23.16
CA LYS A 230 -11.02 -18.20 -21.85
C LYS A 230 -11.02 -17.03 -20.87
N LEU A 231 -11.67 -17.22 -19.72
CA LEU A 231 -11.51 -16.35 -18.56
C LEU A 231 -10.05 -16.40 -18.08
N THR A 232 -9.57 -15.26 -17.60
CA THR A 232 -8.35 -15.20 -16.79
C THR A 232 -8.55 -15.97 -15.48
N LYS A 233 -7.45 -16.34 -14.81
CA LYS A 233 -7.52 -17.02 -13.51
C LYS A 233 -8.33 -16.24 -12.48
N LEU A 234 -8.13 -14.93 -12.41
CA LEU A 234 -8.84 -14.07 -11.46
C LEU A 234 -10.33 -13.95 -11.79
N GLU A 235 -10.69 -13.80 -13.07
CA GLU A 235 -12.09 -13.76 -13.48
C GLU A 235 -12.82 -15.08 -13.17
N ALA A 236 -12.15 -16.22 -13.36
CA ALA A 236 -12.71 -17.52 -12.98
C ALA A 236 -12.94 -17.60 -11.48
N THR A 237 -11.96 -17.21 -10.66
CA THR A 237 -12.10 -17.18 -9.19
C THR A 237 -13.22 -16.25 -8.73
N VAL A 238 -13.35 -15.06 -9.32
CA VAL A 238 -14.46 -14.14 -9.01
C VAL A 238 -15.80 -14.75 -9.37
N LEU A 239 -15.90 -15.39 -10.55
CA LEU A 239 -17.13 -16.04 -10.97
C LEU A 239 -17.51 -17.19 -10.04
N GLU A 240 -16.55 -18.03 -9.64
CA GLU A 240 -16.75 -19.14 -8.69
C GLU A 240 -17.21 -18.67 -7.30
N ALA A 241 -16.79 -17.48 -6.87
CA ALA A 241 -17.20 -16.91 -5.58
C ALA A 241 -18.67 -16.44 -5.55
N ILE A 242 -19.30 -16.24 -6.72
CA ILE A 242 -20.70 -15.80 -6.85
C ILE A 242 -21.62 -17.03 -6.73
N ASP A 243 -22.16 -17.29 -5.55
CA ASP A 243 -23.02 -18.44 -5.28
C ASP A 243 -24.52 -18.12 -5.20
N GLY A 244 -24.90 -16.85 -5.34
CA GLY A 244 -26.28 -16.39 -5.16
C GLY A 244 -26.67 -16.16 -3.70
N GLU A 245 -25.73 -16.25 -2.76
CA GLU A 245 -25.95 -15.94 -1.33
C GLU A 245 -25.02 -14.83 -0.85
N ARG A 246 -23.76 -14.84 -1.30
CA ARG A 246 -22.77 -13.82 -0.93
C ARG A 246 -23.09 -12.45 -1.53
N THR A 247 -22.97 -11.44 -0.68
CA THR A 247 -22.93 -10.03 -1.09
C THR A 247 -21.66 -9.70 -1.85
N VAL A 248 -21.67 -8.61 -2.62
CA VAL A 248 -20.45 -8.05 -3.25
C VAL A 248 -19.34 -7.84 -2.22
N ARG A 249 -19.67 -7.36 -1.01
CA ARG A 249 -18.72 -7.19 0.09
C ARG A 249 -18.04 -8.51 0.48
N GLU A 250 -18.80 -9.58 0.61
CA GLU A 250 -18.30 -10.90 0.97
C GLU A 250 -17.46 -11.51 -0.16
N ILE A 251 -17.88 -11.33 -1.43
CA ILE A 251 -17.08 -11.74 -2.59
C ILE A 251 -15.73 -11.01 -2.61
N VAL A 252 -15.69 -9.70 -2.37
CA VAL A 252 -14.44 -8.93 -2.31
C VAL A 252 -13.54 -9.38 -1.15
N ALA A 253 -14.13 -9.79 -0.01
CA ALA A 253 -13.37 -10.29 1.13
C ALA A 253 -12.78 -11.69 0.88
N GLU A 254 -13.54 -12.55 0.20
CA GLU A 254 -13.15 -13.92 -0.16
C GLU A 254 -12.09 -13.93 -1.26
N VAL A 255 -12.29 -13.14 -2.32
CA VAL A 255 -11.36 -13.07 -3.43
C VAL A 255 -10.15 -12.25 -2.99
N HIS A 256 -9.03 -12.93 -2.74
CA HIS A 256 -7.76 -12.33 -2.28
C HIS A 256 -7.05 -11.36 -3.26
N ALA A 257 -7.80 -10.70 -4.15
CA ALA A 257 -7.36 -9.67 -5.10
C ALA A 257 -7.88 -8.28 -4.70
N SER A 258 -7.32 -7.22 -5.29
CA SER A 258 -7.65 -5.83 -4.90
C SER A 258 -9.16 -5.58 -5.03
N SER A 259 -9.71 -4.80 -4.08
CA SER A 259 -11.15 -4.44 -4.12
C SER A 259 -11.52 -3.82 -5.47
N PHE A 260 -10.60 -3.05 -6.06
CA PHE A 260 -10.72 -2.49 -7.39
C PHE A 260 -10.84 -3.57 -8.48
N ASP A 261 -9.92 -4.53 -8.53
CA ASP A 261 -9.90 -5.57 -9.57
C ASP A 261 -11.14 -6.45 -9.49
N VAL A 262 -11.55 -6.85 -8.28
CA VAL A 262 -12.76 -7.66 -8.07
C VAL A 262 -14.00 -6.91 -8.54
N CYS A 263 -14.22 -5.68 -8.06
CA CYS A 263 -15.37 -4.90 -8.49
C CYS A 263 -15.37 -4.59 -9.99
N LYS A 264 -14.20 -4.42 -10.62
CA LYS A 264 -14.09 -4.25 -12.07
C LYS A 264 -14.55 -5.49 -12.83
N ILE A 265 -14.17 -6.68 -12.37
CA ILE A 265 -14.61 -7.94 -12.97
C ILE A 265 -16.12 -8.12 -12.79
N LEU A 266 -16.64 -7.85 -11.59
CA LEU A 266 -18.09 -7.90 -11.31
C LEU A 266 -18.85 -6.95 -12.24
N TYR A 267 -18.37 -5.73 -12.43
CA TYR A 267 -18.95 -4.76 -13.37
C TYR A 267 -18.98 -5.28 -14.82
N GLN A 268 -17.89 -5.92 -15.28
CA GLN A 268 -17.85 -6.54 -16.60
C GLN A 268 -18.85 -7.69 -16.73
N PHE A 269 -18.99 -8.52 -15.69
CA PHE A 269 -19.95 -9.63 -15.67
C PHE A 269 -21.41 -9.15 -15.66
N VAL A 270 -21.72 -8.09 -14.90
CA VAL A 270 -23.05 -7.48 -14.90
C VAL A 270 -23.38 -6.91 -16.29
N ASN A 271 -22.47 -6.15 -16.89
CA ASN A 271 -22.70 -5.54 -18.21
C ASN A 271 -22.79 -6.54 -19.36
N SER A 272 -22.05 -7.65 -19.26
CA SER A 272 -22.13 -8.76 -20.23
C SER A 272 -23.29 -9.72 -19.95
N ARG A 273 -24.08 -9.48 -18.89
CA ARG A 273 -25.21 -10.31 -18.43
C ARG A 273 -24.82 -11.75 -18.06
N LEU A 274 -23.54 -11.97 -17.73
CA LEU A 274 -23.09 -13.22 -17.11
C LEU A 274 -23.56 -13.33 -15.66
N VAL A 275 -23.75 -12.17 -15.02
CA VAL A 275 -24.19 -12.03 -13.64
C VAL A 275 -25.33 -11.02 -13.59
N ARG A 276 -26.27 -11.20 -12.66
CA ARG A 276 -27.41 -10.32 -12.43
C ARG A 276 -27.49 -9.94 -10.95
N ILE A 277 -28.00 -8.73 -10.70
CA ILE A 277 -28.29 -8.22 -9.35
C ILE A 277 -29.75 -8.54 -9.04
N GLU A 278 -30.06 -8.90 -7.79
CA GLU A 278 -31.45 -9.01 -7.34
C GLU A 278 -32.17 -7.67 -7.53
N GLY A 279 -33.36 -7.70 -8.13
CA GLY A 279 -34.20 -6.52 -8.33
C GLY A 279 -35.04 -6.17 -7.10
#